data_AF-A0A7C4MC38-F1
#
_entry.id   AF-A0A7C4MC38-F1
#
_cell.length_a   1.000
_cell.length_b   1.000
_cell.length_c   1.000
_cell.angle_alpha   90.00
_cell.angle_beta   90.00
_cell.angle_gamma   90.00
#
_symmetry.space_group_name_H-M   'P 1'
#
loop_
_entity.id
_entity.type
_entity.pdbx_description
1 polymer ?
#
loop_
_entity_poly.entity_id
_entity_poly.type
_entity_poly.pdbx_seq_one_letter_code
_entity_poly.pdbx_strand_id
1 'polypeptide(L)' 'MFKFIRDNIAPYKRPRIIEFITELPKTISGKIKRNELREKEKELRRKNQSKENEYFEEDFREKL' A
#
# COMPACT_ATOMS: atom_id res chain seq x y z
N MET A 1 6.93 11.31 -1.40
CA MET A 1 5.56 10.79 -1.62
C MET A 1 4.61 11.13 -0.48
N PHE A 2 4.84 10.67 0.75
CA PHE A 2 3.93 10.94 1.89
C PHE A 2 3.71 12.44 2.18
N LYS A 3 4.72 13.31 2.04
CA LYS A 3 4.56 14.77 2.08
C LYS A 3 3.50 15.27 1.09
N PHE A 4 3.61 14.87 -0.18
CA PHE A 4 2.66 15.26 -1.22
C PHE A 4 1.22 14.82 -0.89
N ILE A 5 1.04 13.59 -0.39
CA ILE A 5 -0.26 13.09 0.07
C ILE A 5 -0.79 13.94 1.24
N ARG A 6 0.07 14.31 2.19
CA ARG A 6 -0.30 15.15 3.34
C ARG A 6 -0.82 16.51 2.89
N ASP A 7 -0.14 17.13 1.94
CA ASP A 7 -0.45 18.48 1.47
C ASP A 7 -1.71 18.52 0.57
N ASN A 8 -2.01 17.43 -0.14
CA ASN A 8 -3.08 17.41 -1.17
C ASN A 8 -4.33 16.61 -0.77
N ILE A 9 -4.24 15.69 0.20
CA ILE A 9 -5.32 14.78 0.55
C ILE A 9 -5.75 15.03 2.00
N ALA A 10 -7.06 15.07 2.23
CA ALA A 10 -7.62 15.22 3.58
C ALA A 10 -7.19 14.05 4.50
N PRO A 11 -6.93 14.28 5.81
CA PRO A 11 -6.33 13.30 6.72
C PRO A 11 -6.97 11.90 6.69
N TYR A 12 -8.30 11.82 6.62
CA TYR A 12 -9.04 10.55 6.65
C TYR A 12 -8.98 9.75 5.33
N LYS A 13 -8.53 10.37 4.22
CA LYS A 13 -8.37 9.70 2.91
C LYS A 13 -6.93 9.29 2.62
N ARG A 14 -5.99 9.61 3.50
CA ARG A 14 -4.57 9.36 3.25
C ARG A 14 -4.27 7.86 3.40
N PRO A 15 -3.60 7.22 2.42
CA PRO A 15 -3.06 5.89 2.63
C PRO A 15 -1.95 5.94 3.68
N ARG A 16 -2.01 5.04 4.66
CA ARG A 16 -1.00 4.93 5.73
C ARG A 16 0.16 4.00 5.36
N ILE A 17 -0.07 3.11 4.40
CA ILE A 17 0.87 2.09 3.96
C ILE A 17 0.88 2.14 2.43
N ILE A 18 2.08 2.12 1.84
CA ILE A 18 2.27 2.07 0.40
C ILE A 18 3.20 0.91 0.09
N GLU A 19 2.73 0.01 -0.77
CA GLU A 19 3.53 -1.08 -1.33
C GLU A 19 3.85 -0.77 -2.79
N PHE A 20 5.12 -0.83 -3.17
CA PHE A 20 5.51 -0.80 -4.57
C PHE A 20 5.67 -2.22 -5.11
N ILE A 21 4.93 -2.50 -6.17
CA ILE A 21 4.97 -3.78 -6.88
C ILE A 21 5.39 -3.55 -8.33
N THR A 22 6.11 -4.52 -8.89
CA THR A 22 6.52 -4.50 -10.30
C THR A 22 5.32 -4.63 -11.24
N GLU A 23 4.32 -5.43 -10.85
CA GLU A 23 3.12 -5.65 -11.64
C GLU A 23 1.88 -5.90 -10.79
N LEU A 24 0.72 -5.44 -11.29
CA LEU A 24 -0.58 -5.68 -10.69
C LEU A 24 -1.16 -7.01 -11.19
N PRO A 25 -1.76 -7.83 -10.32
CA PRO A 25 -2.50 -9.01 -10.76
C PRO A 25 -3.71 -8.57 -11.59
N LYS A 26 -3.79 -9.06 -12.82
CA LYS A 26 -4.83 -8.71 -13.77
C LYS A 26 -5.56 -9.96 -14.28
N THR A 27 -6.78 -9.77 -14.78
CA THR A 27 -7.49 -10.79 -15.57
C THR A 27 -6.89 -10.89 -16.96
N ILE A 28 -7.28 -11.91 -17.73
CA ILE A 28 -6.95 -12.04 -19.16
C ILE A 28 -7.37 -10.78 -19.93
N SER A 29 -8.46 -10.16 -19.54
CA SER A 29 -8.95 -8.88 -20.08
C SER A 29 -8.32 -7.62 -19.46
N GLY A 30 -7.29 -7.76 -18.60
CA GLY A 30 -6.55 -6.64 -18.03
C GLY A 30 -7.17 -5.96 -16.80
N LYS A 31 -8.32 -6.44 -16.29
CA LYS A 31 -8.94 -5.88 -15.07
C LYS A 31 -8.11 -6.23 -13.84
N ILE A 32 -7.84 -5.26 -12.98
CA ILE A 32 -7.09 -5.47 -11.73
C ILE A 32 -7.89 -6.39 -10.79
N LYS A 33 -7.27 -7.48 -10.32
CA LYS A 33 -7.87 -8.42 -9.37
C LYS A 33 -7.76 -7.92 -7.94
N ARG A 34 -8.60 -6.95 -7.57
CA ARG A 34 -8.60 -6.34 -6.22
C ARG A 34 -8.87 -7.35 -5.09
N ASN A 35 -9.68 -8.37 -5.32
CA ASN A 35 -9.96 -9.40 -4.31
C ASN A 35 -8.70 -10.18 -3.95
N GLU A 36 -7.93 -10.61 -4.96
CA GLU A 36 -6.65 -11.32 -4.76
C GLU A 36 -5.65 -10.46 -3.98
N LEU A 37 -5.56 -9.16 -4.30
CA LEU A 37 -4.72 -8.21 -3.55
C LEU A 37 -5.13 -8.13 -2.07
N ARG A 38 -6.44 -8.07 -1.79
CA ARG A 38 -6.96 -8.05 -0.42
C ARG A 38 -6.69 -9.34 0.34
N GLU A 39 -6.77 -10.49 -0.32
CA GLU A 39 -6.51 -11.79 0.30
C GLU A 39 -5.03 -11.99 0.63
N LYS A 40 -4.15 -11.64 -0.32
CA LYS A 40 -2.69 -11.64 -0.11
C LYS A 40 -2.32 -10.77 1.09
N GLU A 41 -2.88 -9.56 1.14
CA GLU A 41 -2.65 -8.64 2.26
C GLU A 41 -3.11 -9.24 3.61
N LYS A 42 -4.33 -9.80 3.66
CA LYS A 42 -4.83 -10.47 4.87
C LYS A 42 -3.95 -11.65 5.30
N GLU A 43 -3.41 -12.41 4.36
CA GLU A 43 -2.52 -13.53 4.66
C GLU A 43 -1.18 -13.07 5.26
N LEU A 44 -0.57 -12.04 4.68
CA LEU A 44 0.68 -11.47 5.19
C LEU A 44 0.53 -10.93 6.60
N ARG A 45 -0.56 -10.18 6.85
CA ARG A 45 -0.88 -9.68 8.19
C ARG A 45 -1.14 -10.82 9.19
N ARG A 46 -1.79 -11.91 8.78
CA ARG A 46 -1.94 -13.10 9.64
C ARG A 46 -0.62 -13.76 9.99
N LYS A 47 0.35 -13.75 9.08
CA LYS A 47 1.69 -14.31 9.28
C LYS A 47 2.66 -13.35 9.98
N ASN A 48 2.23 -12.12 10.32
CA ASN A 48 3.09 -11.04 10.80
C ASN A 48 4.33 -10.82 9.91
N GLN A 49 4.16 -10.95 8.60
CA GLN A 49 5.23 -10.77 7.63
C GLN A 49 5.18 -9.37 7.04
N SER A 50 6.31 -8.66 7.06
CA SER A 50 6.51 -7.40 6.34
C SER A 50 7.12 -7.65 4.97
N LYS A 51 6.74 -6.84 3.98
CA LYS A 51 7.34 -6.86 2.64
C LYS A 51 8.53 -5.89 2.57
N GLU A 52 9.50 -6.20 1.74
CA GLU A 52 10.67 -5.33 1.50
C GLU A 52 10.28 -3.97 0.91
N ASN A 53 9.29 -3.95 0.00
CA ASN A 53 8.84 -2.74 -0.69
C ASN A 53 7.61 -2.09 -0.05
N GLU A 54 7.39 -2.33 1.25
CA GLU A 54 6.30 -1.74 2.02
C GLU A 54 6.82 -0.60 2.89
N TYR A 55 6.16 0.55 2.79
CA TYR A 55 6.55 1.79 3.46
C TYR A 55 5.39 2.31 4.29
N PHE A 56 5.62 2.59 5.58
CA PHE A 56 4.60 3.15 6.47
C PHE A 56 4.76 4.66 6.56
N GLU A 57 3.65 5.39 6.65
CA GLU A 57 3.69 6.84 6.82
C GLU A 57 4.48 7.25 8.08
N GLU A 58 4.43 6.42 9.12
CA GLU A 58 5.08 6.66 10.41
C GLU A 58 6.60 6.65 10.31
N ASP A 59 7.18 5.85 9.40
CA ASP A 59 8.62 5.79 9.15
C ASP A 59 9.20 7.14 8.65
N PHE A 60 8.33 8.02 8.16
CA PHE A 60 8.69 9.33 7.58
C PHE A 60 8.15 10.51 8.38
N ARG A 61 7.58 10.28 9.58
CA ARG A 61 7.03 11.35 10.42
C ARG A 61 8.10 12.29 10.99
N GLU A 62 9.29 11.79 11.32
CA GLU A 62 10.36 12.57 11.94
C GLU A 62 11.25 13.31 10.93
N LYS A 63 11.15 12.98 9.64
CA LYS A 63 12.01 13.51 8.56
C LYS A 63 11.37 14.67 7.78
N LEU A 64 10.34 15.32 8.32
CA LEU A 64 9.56 16.37 7.65
C LEU A 64 9.26 17.57 8.55
#